data_AF-A0A1H4D860-F1
#
_entry.id   AF-A0A1H4D860-F1
#
_cell.length_a   1.000
_cell.length_b   1.000
_cell.length_c   1.000
_cell.angle_alpha   90.00
_cell.angle_beta   90.00
_cell.angle_gamma   90.00
#
_symmetry.space_group_name_H-M   'P 1'
#
loop_
_entity.id
_entity.type
_entity.pdbx_description
1 polymer ?
#
loop_
_entity_poly.entity_id
_entity_poly.type
_entity_poly.pdbx_seq_one_letter_code
_entity_poly.pdbx_strand_id
1 'polypeptide(L)'
;MEQTIDIQTPTGKIYKDRAIWVGTFLGGPLAAGYLIAENFKAFNEFNKAKKTWIYAIIVTVVVFGGVFLIPDNVKIPNQIIPLIYTAIAYYLVQHFQGQNISAHLDSGGKLFSWWRTIAVSLIGLAITIIPILGFALLSNETSNIGADTKTYGIMKHEIAFDKNNISEREVNKIADGFIKTTFFDEAVTKFVYAKKVNKNYELSISVVDGLAFDSQALQPFLDLRTGLQTLFPNNKIIFKLVVDNLDNVVKTIE
;
A
#
# COMPACT_ATOMS: atom_id res chain seq x y z
N MET A 1 -20.09 -25.58 -63.22
CA MET A 1 -20.26 -24.28 -62.55
C MET A 1 -19.34 -24.29 -61.35
N GLU A 2 -18.17 -23.63 -61.46
CA GLU A 2 -17.36 -23.31 -60.28
C GLU A 2 -18.11 -22.22 -59.51
N GLN A 3 -18.60 -22.56 -58.31
CA GLN A 3 -19.01 -21.55 -57.35
C GLN A 3 -17.75 -20.92 -56.78
N THR A 4 -17.39 -19.75 -57.28
CA THR A 4 -16.41 -18.89 -56.61
C THR A 4 -17.02 -18.48 -55.27
N ILE A 5 -16.58 -19.12 -54.19
CA ILE A 5 -16.90 -18.71 -52.83
C ILE A 5 -16.23 -17.34 -52.65
N ASP A 6 -17.02 -16.28 -52.71
CA ASP A 6 -16.57 -14.93 -52.39
C ASP A 6 -16.34 -14.89 -50.87
N ILE A 7 -15.10 -15.20 -50.45
CA ILE A 7 -14.71 -15.19 -49.04
C ILE A 7 -14.63 -13.72 -48.63
N GLN A 8 -15.77 -13.17 -48.20
CA GLN A 8 -15.82 -11.80 -47.69
C GLN A 8 -14.86 -11.67 -46.51
N THR A 9 -13.84 -10.82 -46.67
CA THR A 9 -12.87 -10.57 -45.60
C THR A 9 -13.57 -9.93 -44.41
N PRO A 10 -13.40 -10.47 -43.18
CA PRO A 10 -13.98 -9.87 -41.99
C PRO A 10 -13.55 -8.41 -41.81
N THR A 11 -14.51 -7.50 -41.60
CA THR A 11 -14.27 -6.05 -41.54
C THR A 11 -13.75 -5.57 -40.18
N GLY A 12 -13.93 -6.36 -39.12
CA GLY A 12 -13.45 -6.08 -37.76
C GLY A 12 -11.98 -6.44 -37.53
N LYS A 13 -11.34 -5.77 -36.56
CA LYS A 13 -10.04 -6.20 -36.01
C LYS A 13 -10.25 -6.91 -34.69
N ILE A 14 -9.41 -7.90 -34.40
CA ILE A 14 -9.44 -8.66 -33.16
C ILE A 14 -8.07 -8.68 -32.47
N TYR A 15 -8.05 -9.01 -31.20
CA TYR A 15 -6.85 -9.39 -30.46
C TYR A 15 -6.66 -10.90 -30.52
N LYS A 16 -5.45 -11.33 -30.86
CA LYS A 16 -5.07 -12.74 -30.76
C LYS A 16 -4.77 -13.11 -29.32
N ASP A 17 -4.82 -14.40 -29.03
CA ASP A 17 -4.49 -15.03 -27.76
C ASP A 17 -3.20 -14.51 -27.09
N ARG A 18 -2.09 -14.36 -27.84
CA ARG A 18 -0.83 -13.81 -27.30
C ARG A 18 -0.94 -12.34 -26.86
N ALA A 19 -1.70 -11.53 -27.59
CA ALA A 19 -1.94 -10.13 -27.23
C ALA A 19 -2.80 -10.03 -25.96
N ILE A 20 -3.77 -10.94 -25.80
CA ILE A 20 -4.59 -11.01 -24.59
C ILE A 20 -3.77 -11.49 -23.40
N TRP A 21 -2.90 -12.50 -23.56
CA TRP A 21 -1.98 -12.94 -22.52
C TRP A 21 -1.12 -11.79 -22.00
N VAL A 22 -0.39 -11.14 -22.91
CA VAL A 22 0.52 -10.03 -22.55
C VAL A 22 -0.25 -8.86 -21.96
N GLY A 23 -1.38 -8.49 -22.56
CA GLY A 23 -2.15 -7.35 -22.08
C GLY A 23 -2.81 -7.59 -20.73
N THR A 24 -3.25 -8.82 -20.47
CA THR A 24 -3.76 -9.23 -19.16
C THR A 24 -2.66 -9.21 -18.12
N PHE A 25 -1.50 -9.80 -18.40
CA PHE A 25 -0.39 -9.85 -17.46
C PHE A 25 0.12 -8.45 -17.07
N LEU A 26 0.17 -7.52 -18.03
CA LEU A 26 0.63 -6.15 -17.80
C LEU A 26 -0.44 -5.24 -17.18
N GLY A 27 -1.69 -5.36 -17.63
CA GLY A 27 -2.78 -4.43 -17.29
C GLY A 27 -3.82 -4.94 -16.32
N GLY A 28 -3.71 -6.21 -15.89
CA GLY A 28 -4.64 -6.86 -14.98
C GLY A 28 -5.97 -7.30 -15.61
N PRO A 29 -6.93 -7.75 -14.78
CA PRO A 29 -8.21 -8.29 -15.24
C PRO A 29 -9.08 -7.29 -16.01
N LEU A 30 -8.97 -5.98 -15.75
CA LEU A 30 -9.65 -4.95 -16.54
C LEU A 30 -9.14 -4.89 -17.99
N ALA A 31 -7.82 -4.97 -18.18
CA ALA A 31 -7.24 -5.02 -19.52
C ALA A 31 -7.68 -6.31 -20.24
N ALA A 32 -7.69 -7.45 -19.54
CA ALA A 32 -8.26 -8.70 -20.08
C ALA A 32 -9.71 -8.50 -20.53
N GLY A 33 -10.54 -7.93 -19.67
CA GLY A 33 -11.95 -7.63 -19.95
C GLY A 33 -12.14 -6.80 -21.22
N TYR A 34 -11.37 -5.72 -21.37
CA TYR A 34 -11.40 -4.88 -22.57
C TYR A 34 -11.05 -5.69 -23.83
N LEU A 35 -9.91 -6.38 -23.82
CA LEU A 35 -9.40 -7.08 -25.00
C LEU A 35 -10.36 -8.20 -25.44
N ILE A 36 -10.88 -8.97 -24.49
CA ILE A 36 -11.84 -10.06 -24.74
C ILE A 36 -13.19 -9.49 -25.20
N ALA A 37 -13.66 -8.40 -24.62
CA ALA A 37 -14.92 -7.76 -25.02
C ALA A 37 -14.86 -7.18 -26.44
N GLU A 38 -13.73 -6.59 -26.84
CA GLU A 38 -13.53 -6.09 -28.20
C GLU A 38 -13.60 -7.22 -29.24
N ASN A 39 -13.07 -8.41 -28.93
CA ASN A 39 -13.24 -9.59 -29.77
C ASN A 39 -14.71 -10.00 -29.91
N PHE A 40 -15.45 -10.08 -28.79
CA PHE A 40 -16.87 -10.39 -28.85
C PHE A 40 -17.67 -9.38 -29.67
N LYS A 41 -17.34 -8.09 -29.60
CA LYS A 41 -17.95 -7.07 -30.47
C LYS A 41 -17.62 -7.31 -31.94
N ALA A 42 -16.37 -7.63 -32.27
CA ALA A 42 -15.96 -7.95 -33.64
C ALA A 42 -16.68 -9.19 -34.20
N PHE A 43 -17.07 -10.13 -33.32
CA PHE A 43 -17.87 -11.31 -33.66
C PHE A 43 -19.39 -11.07 -33.56
N ASN A 44 -19.85 -9.82 -33.41
CA ASN A 44 -21.26 -9.44 -33.22
C ASN A 44 -21.94 -10.06 -31.97
N GLU A 45 -21.17 -10.51 -30.99
CA GLU A 45 -21.65 -11.12 -29.75
C GLU A 45 -21.75 -10.08 -28.61
N PHE A 46 -22.49 -8.98 -28.85
CA PHE A 46 -22.55 -7.83 -27.93
C PHE A 46 -22.99 -8.16 -26.50
N ASN A 47 -23.89 -9.15 -26.34
CA ASN A 47 -24.32 -9.61 -25.01
C ASN A 47 -23.17 -10.25 -24.23
N LYS A 48 -22.30 -11.02 -24.88
CA LYS A 48 -21.10 -11.60 -24.25
C LYS A 48 -20.07 -10.51 -23.96
N ALA A 49 -19.93 -9.51 -24.81
CA ALA A 49 -19.08 -8.35 -24.55
C ALA A 49 -19.49 -7.59 -23.27
N LYS A 50 -20.80 -7.35 -23.08
CA LYS A 50 -21.33 -6.71 -21.85
C LYS A 50 -21.06 -7.56 -20.60
N LYS A 51 -21.33 -8.87 -20.67
CA LYS A 51 -21.06 -9.79 -19.55
C LYS A 51 -19.56 -9.85 -19.21
N THR A 52 -18.70 -9.82 -20.21
CA THR A 52 -17.23 -9.82 -20.03
C THR A 52 -16.77 -8.63 -19.19
N TRP A 53 -17.32 -7.43 -19.42
CA TRP A 53 -17.03 -6.26 -18.59
C TRP A 53 -17.48 -6.41 -17.14
N ILE A 54 -18.69 -6.94 -16.93
CA ILE A 54 -19.22 -7.18 -15.59
C ILE A 54 -18.30 -8.15 -14.83
N TYR A 55 -17.92 -9.27 -15.45
CA TYR A 55 -17.01 -10.23 -14.83
C TYR A 55 -15.61 -9.64 -14.60
N ALA A 56 -15.07 -8.87 -15.55
CA ALA A 56 -13.76 -8.25 -15.39
C ALA A 56 -13.71 -7.27 -14.20
N ILE A 57 -14.77 -6.47 -14.00
CA ILE A 57 -14.88 -5.56 -12.86
C ILE A 57 -14.96 -6.36 -11.55
N ILE A 58 -15.83 -7.37 -11.48
CA ILE A 58 -15.98 -8.22 -10.29
C ILE A 58 -14.65 -8.91 -9.95
N VAL A 59 -13.99 -9.53 -10.93
CA VAL A 59 -12.70 -10.21 -10.74
C VAL A 59 -11.62 -9.21 -10.30
N THR A 60 -11.61 -7.99 -10.83
CA THR A 60 -10.67 -6.96 -10.40
C THR A 60 -10.86 -6.63 -8.91
N VAL A 61 -12.11 -6.37 -8.50
CA VAL A 61 -12.41 -6.09 -7.09
C VAL A 61 -12.04 -7.27 -6.19
N VAL A 62 -12.37 -8.50 -6.59
CA VAL A 62 -12.07 -9.70 -5.80
C VAL A 62 -10.56 -9.96 -5.70
N VAL A 63 -9.82 -9.87 -6.81
CA VAL A 63 -8.37 -10.13 -6.83
C VAL A 63 -7.64 -9.08 -6.01
N PHE A 64 -7.87 -7.80 -6.27
CA PHE A 64 -7.14 -6.73 -5.56
C PHE A 64 -7.65 -6.53 -4.14
N GLY A 65 -8.95 -6.66 -3.89
CA GLY A 65 -9.51 -6.67 -2.53
C GLY A 65 -9.00 -7.85 -1.70
N GLY A 66 -8.88 -9.02 -2.31
CA GLY A 66 -8.32 -10.21 -1.68
C GLY A 66 -6.84 -10.06 -1.31
N VAL A 67 -6.05 -9.33 -2.11
CA VAL A 67 -4.64 -9.04 -1.79
C VAL A 67 -4.51 -8.28 -0.47
N PHE A 68 -5.40 -7.33 -0.17
CA PHE A 68 -5.39 -6.60 1.11
C PHE A 68 -5.78 -7.47 2.32
N LEU A 69 -6.35 -8.65 2.11
CA LEU A 69 -6.70 -9.60 3.18
C LEU A 69 -5.59 -10.60 3.47
N ILE A 70 -4.50 -10.59 2.69
CA ILE A 70 -3.35 -11.48 2.90
C ILE A 70 -2.57 -10.98 4.12
N PRO A 71 -2.41 -11.79 5.18
CA PRO A 71 -1.63 -11.39 6.35
C PRO A 71 -0.12 -11.22 6.02
N ASP A 72 0.54 -10.29 6.69
CA ASP A 72 1.95 -9.94 6.44
C ASP A 72 2.95 -11.10 6.61
N ASN A 73 2.58 -12.12 7.40
CA ASN A 73 3.41 -13.31 7.59
C ASN A 73 3.37 -14.29 6.41
N VAL A 74 2.45 -14.10 5.45
CA VAL A 74 2.32 -14.95 4.25
C VAL A 74 3.10 -14.33 3.09
N LYS A 75 4.21 -14.96 2.71
CA LYS A 75 5.03 -14.52 1.56
C LYS A 75 4.58 -15.21 0.27
N ILE A 76 3.81 -14.52 -0.55
CA ILE A 76 3.44 -14.97 -1.89
C ILE A 76 4.31 -14.24 -2.92
N PRO A 77 5.01 -14.92 -3.84
CA PRO A 77 5.75 -14.24 -4.90
C PRO A 77 4.83 -13.38 -5.76
N ASN A 78 5.23 -12.14 -6.03
CA ASN A 78 4.41 -11.10 -6.67
C ASN A 78 3.88 -11.48 -8.06
N GLN A 79 4.49 -12.47 -8.72
CA GLN A 79 4.11 -12.94 -10.06
C GLN A 79 2.99 -13.99 -10.03
N ILE A 80 2.76 -14.68 -8.90
CA ILE A 80 1.82 -15.81 -8.85
C ILE A 80 0.39 -15.36 -9.15
N ILE A 81 -0.08 -14.30 -8.48
CA ILE A 81 -1.43 -13.77 -8.68
C ILE A 81 -1.63 -13.30 -10.14
N PRO A 82 -0.71 -12.49 -10.72
CA PRO A 82 -0.72 -12.18 -12.15
C PRO A 82 -0.77 -13.37 -13.10
N LEU A 83 0.05 -14.38 -12.85
CA LEU A 83 0.08 -15.57 -13.70
C LEU A 83 -1.23 -16.34 -13.63
N ILE A 84 -1.85 -16.46 -12.45
CA ILE A 84 -3.12 -17.19 -12.26
C ILE A 84 -4.24 -16.51 -13.06
N TYR A 85 -4.49 -15.22 -12.85
CA TYR A 85 -5.59 -14.57 -13.57
C TYR A 85 -5.32 -14.49 -15.08
N THR A 86 -4.05 -14.40 -15.50
CA THR A 86 -3.67 -14.41 -16.91
C THR A 86 -3.93 -15.77 -17.55
N ALA A 87 -3.57 -16.85 -16.87
CA ALA A 87 -3.83 -18.22 -17.33
C ALA A 87 -5.34 -18.48 -17.46
N ILE A 88 -6.14 -18.01 -16.50
CA ILE A 88 -7.60 -18.10 -16.57
C ILE A 88 -8.14 -17.31 -17.75
N ALA A 89 -7.72 -16.06 -17.94
CA ALA A 89 -8.16 -15.23 -19.06
C ALA A 89 -7.82 -15.86 -20.41
N TYR A 90 -6.61 -16.40 -20.56
CA TYR A 90 -6.19 -17.12 -21.76
C TYR A 90 -7.03 -18.36 -22.02
N TYR A 91 -7.27 -19.17 -20.99
CA TYR A 91 -8.15 -20.34 -21.10
C TYR A 91 -9.56 -19.95 -21.56
N LEU A 92 -10.14 -18.90 -20.98
CA LEU A 92 -11.47 -18.40 -21.36
C LEU A 92 -11.51 -17.93 -22.82
N VAL A 93 -10.46 -17.26 -23.31
CA VAL A 93 -10.36 -16.86 -24.73
C VAL A 93 -10.33 -18.09 -25.63
N GLN A 94 -9.50 -19.08 -25.32
CA GLN A 94 -9.43 -20.30 -26.13
C GLN A 94 -10.78 -21.01 -26.15
N HIS A 95 -11.42 -21.14 -24.99
CA HIS A 95 -12.70 -21.81 -24.85
C HIS A 95 -13.85 -21.11 -25.58
N PHE A 96 -13.98 -19.78 -25.44
CA PHE A 96 -15.13 -19.04 -25.97
C PHE A 96 -14.90 -18.38 -27.34
N GLN A 97 -13.65 -18.11 -27.72
CA GLN A 97 -13.33 -17.33 -28.91
C GLN A 97 -12.33 -18.04 -29.84
N GLY A 98 -11.71 -19.16 -29.44
CA GLY A 98 -10.64 -19.81 -30.21
C GLY A 98 -11.04 -20.19 -31.64
N GLN A 99 -12.25 -20.76 -31.82
CA GLN A 99 -12.78 -21.10 -33.15
C GLN A 99 -13.01 -19.85 -34.01
N ASN A 100 -13.66 -18.82 -33.46
CA ASN A 100 -13.92 -17.56 -34.18
C ASN A 100 -12.64 -16.80 -34.52
N ILE A 101 -11.65 -16.81 -33.62
CA ILE A 101 -10.33 -16.20 -33.87
C ILE A 101 -9.63 -16.93 -35.03
N SER A 102 -9.68 -18.27 -35.06
CA SER A 102 -9.05 -19.06 -36.13
C SER A 102 -9.73 -18.78 -37.47
N ALA A 103 -11.07 -18.88 -37.53
CA ALA A 103 -11.85 -18.58 -38.74
C ALA A 103 -11.62 -17.15 -39.27
N HIS A 104 -11.51 -16.17 -38.36
CA HIS A 104 -11.22 -14.78 -38.71
C HIS A 104 -9.85 -14.64 -39.38
N LEU A 105 -8.83 -15.32 -38.85
CA LEU A 105 -7.47 -15.30 -39.40
C LEU A 105 -7.38 -16.04 -40.73
N ASP A 106 -8.00 -17.22 -40.83
CA ASP A 106 -8.03 -18.03 -42.04
C ASP A 106 -8.74 -17.31 -43.21
N SER A 107 -9.70 -16.44 -42.88
CA SER A 107 -10.41 -15.58 -43.84
C SER A 107 -9.67 -14.27 -44.16
N GLY A 108 -8.39 -14.12 -43.76
CA GLY A 108 -7.59 -12.93 -44.01
C GLY A 108 -7.93 -11.71 -43.13
N GLY A 109 -8.66 -11.93 -42.03
CA GLY A 109 -9.06 -10.89 -41.09
C GLY A 109 -7.87 -10.26 -40.36
N LYS A 110 -7.99 -8.97 -40.01
CA LYS A 110 -6.89 -8.18 -39.45
C LYS A 110 -6.84 -8.25 -37.92
N LEU A 111 -5.64 -8.11 -37.37
CA LEU A 111 -5.38 -7.98 -35.93
C LEU A 111 -5.20 -6.53 -35.51
N PHE A 112 -5.48 -6.22 -34.24
CA PHE A 112 -4.99 -5.00 -33.62
C PHE A 112 -3.46 -5.01 -33.45
N SER A 113 -2.86 -3.82 -33.46
CA SER A 113 -1.42 -3.67 -33.29
C SER A 113 -0.98 -3.87 -31.83
N TRP A 114 0.26 -4.32 -31.65
CA TRP A 114 0.87 -4.47 -30.32
C TRP A 114 0.89 -3.18 -29.50
N TRP A 115 1.07 -2.02 -30.15
CA TRP A 115 1.05 -0.73 -29.46
C TRP A 115 -0.30 -0.45 -28.80
N ARG A 116 -1.40 -0.83 -29.46
CA ARG A 116 -2.74 -0.70 -28.87
C ARG A 116 -2.89 -1.62 -27.66
N THR A 117 -2.38 -2.86 -27.73
CA THR A 117 -2.37 -3.78 -26.59
C THR A 117 -1.62 -3.18 -25.40
N ILE A 118 -0.41 -2.63 -25.61
CA ILE A 118 0.37 -1.99 -24.55
C ILE A 118 -0.38 -0.77 -23.97
N ALA A 119 -0.92 0.10 -24.82
CA ALA A 119 -1.67 1.27 -24.37
C ALA A 119 -2.89 0.90 -23.51
N VAL A 120 -3.69 -0.08 -23.95
CA VAL A 120 -4.84 -0.59 -23.18
C VAL A 120 -4.38 -1.18 -21.84
N SER A 121 -3.25 -1.89 -21.83
CA SER A 121 -2.70 -2.49 -20.61
C SER A 121 -2.29 -1.42 -19.60
N LEU A 122 -1.61 -0.37 -20.05
CA LEU A 122 -1.22 0.77 -19.21
C LEU A 122 -2.44 1.51 -18.65
N ILE A 123 -3.52 1.65 -19.45
CA ILE A 123 -4.77 2.25 -18.97
C ILE A 123 -5.41 1.36 -17.89
N GLY A 124 -5.52 0.05 -18.12
CA GLY A 124 -6.05 -0.89 -17.11
C GLY A 124 -5.24 -0.89 -15.82
N LEU A 125 -3.91 -0.84 -15.95
CA LEU A 125 -2.99 -0.71 -14.82
C LEU A 125 -3.23 0.60 -14.07
N ALA A 126 -3.31 1.74 -14.77
CA ALA A 126 -3.54 3.04 -14.15
C ALA A 126 -4.88 3.10 -13.41
N ILE A 127 -5.96 2.58 -14.02
CA ILE A 127 -7.29 2.52 -13.38
C ILE A 127 -7.24 1.71 -12.07
N THR A 128 -6.37 0.72 -11.99
CA THR A 128 -6.23 -0.12 -10.80
C THR A 128 -5.30 0.49 -9.76
N ILE A 129 -4.14 1.00 -10.18
CA ILE A 129 -3.10 1.53 -9.29
C ILE A 129 -3.49 2.90 -8.70
N ILE A 130 -4.09 3.80 -9.48
CA ILE A 130 -4.40 5.16 -9.01
C ILE A 130 -5.30 5.14 -7.77
N PRO A 131 -6.43 4.40 -7.73
CA PRO A 131 -7.25 4.32 -6.52
C PRO A 131 -6.51 3.70 -5.33
N ILE A 132 -5.67 2.68 -5.56
CA ILE A 132 -4.89 2.02 -4.50
C ILE A 132 -3.88 3.02 -3.91
N LEU A 133 -3.12 3.71 -4.75
CA LEU A 133 -2.18 4.73 -4.31
C LEU A 133 -2.88 5.91 -3.66
N GLY A 134 -4.01 6.36 -4.22
CA GLY A 134 -4.83 7.42 -3.63
C GLY A 134 -5.30 7.04 -2.23
N PHE A 135 -5.81 5.83 -2.04
CA PHE A 135 -6.19 5.31 -0.74
C PHE A 135 -4.98 5.24 0.21
N ALA A 136 -3.85 4.68 -0.24
CA ALA A 136 -2.64 4.56 0.57
C ALA A 136 -2.10 5.93 1.04
N LEU A 137 -2.01 6.90 0.14
CA LEU A 137 -1.54 8.26 0.45
C LEU A 137 -2.49 8.98 1.41
N LEU A 138 -3.81 8.84 1.22
CA LEU A 138 -4.81 9.42 2.12
C LEU A 138 -4.88 8.69 3.47
N SER A 139 -4.53 7.40 3.53
CA SER A 139 -4.47 6.62 4.78
C SER A 139 -3.21 6.91 5.61
N ASN A 140 -2.14 7.40 4.99
CA ASN A 140 -0.93 7.83 5.70
C ASN A 140 -1.12 9.18 6.42
N GLU A 141 -2.08 9.99 5.96
CA GLU A 141 -2.51 11.21 6.68
C GLU A 141 -3.29 10.85 7.96
N THR A 142 -3.97 9.70 8.00
CA THR A 142 -4.72 9.26 9.20
C THR A 142 -3.89 8.43 10.17
N SER A 143 -2.74 7.87 9.77
CA SER A 143 -1.84 7.08 10.63
C SER A 143 -0.64 7.87 11.16
N ASN A 144 -0.31 9.03 10.58
CA ASN A 144 0.36 10.08 11.32
C ASN A 144 -0.68 10.81 12.17
N ILE A 145 -1.02 10.22 13.33
CA ILE A 145 -1.62 10.96 14.46
C ILE A 145 -0.92 12.32 14.48
N GLY A 146 -1.68 13.42 14.35
CA GLY A 146 -1.21 14.79 14.11
C GLY A 146 -0.09 15.27 15.03
N ALA A 147 1.11 14.73 14.82
CA ALA A 147 2.26 14.87 15.67
C ALA A 147 3.33 15.58 14.83
N ASP A 148 3.52 16.84 15.16
CA ASP A 148 4.66 17.60 14.71
C ASP A 148 5.94 17.04 15.32
N THR A 149 7.05 17.20 14.62
CA THR A 149 8.36 16.71 15.09
C THR A 149 9.36 17.85 15.15
N LYS A 150 10.16 17.88 16.22
CA LYS A 150 11.31 18.80 16.38
C LYS A 150 12.58 18.00 16.60
N THR A 151 13.65 18.42 15.93
CA THR A 151 14.98 17.80 16.03
C THR A 151 15.93 18.64 16.87
N TYR A 152 16.77 18.01 17.69
CA TYR A 152 17.71 18.68 18.61
C TYR A 152 19.11 18.09 18.54
N GLY A 153 20.14 18.94 18.67
CA GLY A 153 21.55 18.52 18.70
C GLY A 153 22.08 18.00 17.35
N ILE A 154 23.35 17.59 17.35
CA ILE A 154 24.05 17.09 16.14
C ILE A 154 23.49 15.74 15.71
N MET A 155 23.12 14.90 16.68
CA MET A 155 22.50 13.59 16.44
C MET A 155 21.03 13.67 16.01
N LYS A 156 20.47 14.88 15.90
CA LYS A 156 19.08 15.15 15.51
C LYS A 156 18.09 14.32 16.32
N HIS A 157 18.19 14.31 17.65
CA HIS A 157 17.20 13.66 18.51
C HIS A 157 15.81 14.23 18.23
N GLU A 158 14.80 13.38 18.22
CA GLU A 158 13.45 13.75 17.81
C GLU A 158 12.49 13.73 18.99
N ILE A 159 11.72 14.80 19.11
CA ILE A 159 10.50 14.81 19.92
C ILE A 159 9.31 15.00 18.99
N ALA A 160 8.46 13.97 18.90
CA ALA A 160 7.17 14.01 18.22
C ALA A 160 6.07 14.41 19.23
N PHE A 161 5.12 15.26 18.83
CA PHE A 161 4.09 15.78 19.73
C PHE A 161 2.91 16.40 18.97
N ASP A 162 1.71 16.38 19.55
CA ASP A 162 0.53 17.04 18.97
C ASP A 162 0.47 18.53 19.35
N LYS A 163 0.59 19.43 18.35
CA LYS A 163 0.53 20.88 18.54
C LYS A 163 -0.78 21.39 19.13
N ASN A 164 -1.88 20.64 18.97
CA ASN A 164 -3.16 20.99 19.60
C ASN A 164 -3.14 20.73 21.12
N ASN A 165 -2.19 19.92 21.59
CA ASN A 165 -2.11 19.47 22.98
C ASN A 165 -0.94 20.06 23.77
N ILE A 166 0.24 20.20 23.15
CA ILE A 166 1.46 20.73 23.78
C ILE A 166 2.14 21.74 22.86
N SER A 167 2.58 22.88 23.42
CA SER A 167 3.21 23.94 22.62
C SER A 167 4.67 23.64 22.30
N GLU A 168 5.19 24.15 21.17
CA GLU A 168 6.61 24.01 20.81
C GLU A 168 7.56 24.52 21.89
N ARG A 169 7.16 25.58 22.61
CA ARG A 169 7.96 26.13 23.71
C ARG A 169 8.11 25.13 24.85
N GLU A 170 7.08 24.35 25.15
CA GLU A 170 7.13 23.31 26.17
C GLU A 170 7.99 22.13 25.69
N VAL A 171 7.84 21.73 24.42
CA VAL A 171 8.67 20.69 23.79
C VAL A 171 10.15 21.06 23.83
N ASN A 172 10.49 22.31 23.48
CA ASN A 172 11.88 22.80 23.57
C ASN A 172 12.43 22.72 25.00
N LYS A 173 11.61 23.05 26.02
CA LYS A 173 12.04 22.90 27.42
C LYS A 173 12.28 21.43 27.79
N ILE A 174 11.45 20.52 27.31
CA ILE A 174 11.61 19.08 27.53
C ILE A 174 12.93 18.62 26.89
N ALA A 175 13.22 19.05 25.66
CA ALA A 175 14.48 18.78 24.98
C ALA A 175 15.70 19.32 25.76
N ASP A 176 15.63 20.58 26.24
CA ASP A 176 16.68 21.16 27.09
C ASP A 176 16.91 20.32 28.35
N GLY A 177 15.83 19.78 28.91
CA GLY A 177 15.89 18.87 30.05
C GLY A 177 16.60 17.56 29.71
N PHE A 178 16.25 16.92 28.59
CA PHE A 178 16.91 15.71 28.13
C PHE A 178 18.40 15.90 27.81
N ILE A 179 18.80 17.08 27.30
CA ILE A 179 20.20 17.43 27.09
C ILE A 179 20.92 17.55 28.43
N LYS A 180 20.33 18.27 29.40
CA LYS A 180 20.92 18.44 30.75
C LYS A 180 21.06 17.13 31.52
N THR A 181 20.15 16.19 31.32
CA THR A 181 20.21 14.84 31.92
C THR A 181 21.00 13.85 31.05
N THR A 182 21.76 14.33 30.06
CA THR A 182 22.60 13.53 29.16
C THR A 182 21.87 12.40 28.43
N PHE A 183 20.55 12.47 28.29
CA PHE A 183 19.78 11.49 27.52
C PHE A 183 19.84 11.81 26.03
N PHE A 184 19.77 13.09 25.68
CA PHE A 184 20.10 13.58 24.35
C PHE A 184 21.60 13.86 24.31
N ASP A 185 22.36 12.79 24.05
CA ASP A 185 23.82 12.78 23.95
C ASP A 185 24.32 12.70 22.49
N GLU A 186 25.63 12.78 22.30
CA GLU A 186 26.22 12.68 20.95
C GLU A 186 26.51 11.23 20.53
N ALA A 187 26.02 10.22 21.26
CA ALA A 187 26.33 8.82 20.99
C ALA A 187 25.32 8.16 20.04
N VAL A 188 24.01 8.34 20.29
CA VAL A 188 22.97 7.74 19.47
C VAL A 188 21.71 8.60 19.42
N THR A 189 21.12 8.73 18.23
CA THR A 189 19.84 9.42 18.04
C THR A 189 18.77 8.79 18.94
N LYS A 190 18.00 9.65 19.62
CA LYS A 190 16.93 9.25 20.52
C LYS A 190 15.61 9.78 20.00
N PHE A 191 14.55 9.04 20.28
CA PHE A 191 13.19 9.36 19.85
C PHE A 191 12.28 9.35 21.07
N VAL A 192 11.48 10.41 21.23
CA VAL A 192 10.52 10.56 22.32
C VAL A 192 9.21 11.06 21.74
N TYR A 193 8.09 10.49 22.19
CA TYR A 193 6.79 11.09 21.96
C TYR A 193 6.35 11.86 23.21
N ALA A 194 6.01 13.13 23.06
CA ALA A 194 5.61 14.00 24.17
C ALA A 194 4.12 14.35 24.07
N LYS A 195 3.40 14.12 25.17
CA LYS A 195 1.99 14.47 25.33
C LYS A 195 1.78 15.22 26.63
N LYS A 196 0.97 16.28 26.59
CA LYS A 196 0.55 17.01 27.77
C LYS A 196 -0.85 16.56 28.20
N VAL A 197 -0.95 16.00 29.41
CA VAL A 197 -2.25 15.63 30.00
C VAL A 197 -2.51 16.55 31.18
N ASN A 198 -3.50 17.45 31.02
CA ASN A 198 -3.76 18.56 31.93
C ASN A 198 -2.52 19.46 32.09
N LYS A 199 -1.82 19.35 33.23
CA LYS A 199 -0.57 20.06 33.51
C LYS A 199 0.66 19.16 33.49
N ASN A 200 0.51 17.86 33.27
CA ASN A 200 1.59 16.89 33.35
C ASN A 200 2.11 16.55 31.95
N TYR A 201 3.37 16.12 31.87
CA TYR A 201 3.98 15.65 30.63
C TYR A 201 4.14 14.14 30.69
N GLU A 202 3.51 13.44 29.75
CA GLU A 202 3.72 12.03 29.46
C GLU A 202 4.73 11.93 28.32
N LEU A 203 5.87 11.29 28.58
CA LEU A 203 6.96 11.10 27.63
C LEU A 203 7.10 9.61 27.33
N SER A 204 6.75 9.20 26.12
CA SER A 204 6.88 7.82 25.69
C SER A 204 8.27 7.58 25.08
N ILE A 205 8.97 6.57 25.58
CA ILE A 205 10.33 6.21 25.16
C ILE A 205 10.32 4.73 24.74
N SER A 206 10.79 4.47 23.51
CA SER A 206 10.89 3.11 23.00
C SER A 206 12.01 2.34 23.72
N VAL A 207 11.70 1.12 24.16
CA VAL A 207 12.63 0.22 24.82
C VAL A 207 12.58 -1.17 24.19
N VAL A 208 13.61 -1.97 24.43
CA VAL A 208 13.63 -3.37 24.01
C VAL A 208 12.66 -4.16 24.90
N ASP A 209 11.96 -5.13 24.32
CA ASP A 209 11.09 -6.03 25.08
C ASP A 209 11.87 -6.75 26.20
N GLY A 210 11.21 -6.98 27.32
CA GLY A 210 11.83 -7.55 28.52
C GLY A 210 12.54 -6.54 29.42
N LEU A 211 12.90 -5.33 28.93
CA LEU A 211 13.65 -4.33 29.72
C LEU A 211 12.93 -3.95 31.02
N ALA A 212 11.60 -3.85 30.98
CA ALA A 212 10.78 -3.48 32.14
C ALA A 212 10.88 -4.46 33.32
N PHE A 213 11.34 -5.70 33.07
CA PHE A 213 11.51 -6.74 34.08
C PHE A 213 12.95 -6.87 34.59
N ASP A 214 13.90 -6.19 33.95
CA ASP A 214 15.29 -6.11 34.39
C ASP A 214 15.50 -4.84 35.22
N SER A 215 15.69 -5.02 36.53
CA SER A 215 15.86 -3.90 37.46
C SER A 215 17.13 -3.08 37.18
N GLN A 216 18.20 -3.70 36.67
CA GLN A 216 19.44 -2.99 36.34
C GLN A 216 19.26 -2.18 35.04
N ALA A 217 18.62 -2.77 34.04
CA ALA A 217 18.34 -2.08 32.78
C ALA A 217 17.29 -0.96 32.92
N LEU A 218 16.39 -1.06 33.91
CA LEU A 218 15.38 -0.04 34.21
C LEU A 218 15.95 1.18 34.93
N GLN A 219 17.02 1.01 35.72
CA GLN A 219 17.56 2.06 36.60
C GLN A 219 17.90 3.38 35.87
N PRO A 220 18.55 3.39 34.69
CA PRO A 220 18.83 4.63 33.97
C PRO A 220 17.57 5.44 33.64
N PHE A 221 16.43 4.79 33.39
CA PHE A 221 15.16 5.48 33.11
C PHE A 221 14.53 6.07 34.38
N LEU A 222 14.71 5.41 35.53
CA LEU A 222 14.29 5.93 36.83
C LEU A 222 15.09 7.19 37.21
N ASP A 223 16.41 7.13 37.01
CA ASP A 223 17.31 8.24 37.29
C ASP A 223 17.05 9.40 36.34
N LEU A 224 16.89 9.11 35.05
CA LEU A 224 16.53 10.10 34.02
C LEU A 224 15.21 10.80 34.34
N ARG A 225 14.17 10.04 34.70
CA ARG A 225 12.87 10.61 35.04
C ARG A 225 13.00 11.52 36.26
N THR A 226 13.71 11.06 37.30
CA THR A 226 13.96 11.83 38.52
C THR A 226 14.71 13.12 38.20
N GLY A 227 15.78 13.05 37.41
CA GLY A 227 16.56 14.18 36.94
C GLY A 227 15.69 15.20 36.20
N LEU A 228 14.88 14.73 35.26
CA LEU A 228 13.99 15.60 34.49
C LEU A 228 12.92 16.23 35.39
N GLN A 229 12.37 15.48 36.36
CA GLN A 229 11.37 16.00 37.31
C GLN A 229 11.88 17.22 38.11
N THR A 230 13.18 17.29 38.43
CA THR A 230 13.75 18.46 39.12
C THR A 230 13.69 19.75 38.30
N LEU A 231 13.67 19.63 36.97
CA LEU A 231 13.62 20.77 36.05
C LEU A 231 12.19 21.28 35.82
N PHE A 232 11.19 20.48 36.19
CA PHE A 232 9.77 20.77 36.01
C PHE A 232 8.99 20.66 37.35
N PRO A 233 9.27 21.49 38.36
CA PRO A 233 8.67 21.35 39.69
C PRO A 233 7.14 21.53 39.72
N ASN A 234 6.58 22.21 38.71
CA ASN A 234 5.14 22.49 38.62
C ASN A 234 4.37 21.50 37.74
N ASN A 235 5.06 20.60 37.05
CA ASN A 235 4.49 19.65 36.09
C ASN A 235 4.99 18.24 36.44
N LYS A 236 4.09 17.28 36.62
CA LYS A 236 4.54 15.89 36.82
C LYS A 236 5.11 15.35 35.50
N ILE A 237 6.29 14.76 35.55
CA ILE A 237 6.91 14.03 34.46
C ILE A 237 6.55 12.56 34.62
N ILE A 238 5.94 11.97 33.60
CA ILE A 238 5.55 10.56 33.56
C ILE A 238 6.25 9.93 32.37
N PHE A 239 7.08 8.91 32.59
CA PHE A 239 7.64 8.14 31.48
C PHE A 239 6.77 6.93 31.18
N LYS A 240 6.48 6.72 29.90
CA LYS A 240 5.86 5.51 29.38
C LYS A 240 6.89 4.76 28.55
N LEU A 241 7.42 3.66 29.08
CA LEU A 241 8.30 2.80 28.31
C LEU A 241 7.43 1.92 27.42
N VAL A 242 7.68 1.96 26.11
CA VAL A 242 6.84 1.31 25.09
C VAL A 242 7.64 0.34 24.24
N VAL A 243 6.98 -0.70 23.74
CA VAL A 243 7.56 -1.72 22.84
C VAL A 243 6.72 -1.77 21.56
N ASP A 244 7.35 -1.73 20.40
CA ASP A 244 6.74 -1.75 19.04
C ASP A 244 5.85 -0.54 18.67
N ASN A 245 4.94 -0.09 19.54
CA ASN A 245 4.04 1.04 19.28
C ASN A 245 3.68 1.80 20.58
N LEU A 246 3.10 3.01 20.43
CA LEU A 246 2.79 3.91 21.56
C LEU A 246 1.72 3.36 22.52
N ASP A 247 0.88 2.42 22.08
CA ASP A 247 -0.21 1.84 22.87
C ASP A 247 0.27 0.69 23.76
N ASN A 248 1.36 0.03 23.38
CA ASN A 248 1.97 -1.07 24.13
C ASN A 248 2.94 -0.55 25.21
N VAL A 249 2.39 0.04 26.26
CA VAL A 249 3.14 0.54 27.42
C VAL A 249 3.51 -0.63 28.34
N VAL A 250 4.81 -0.98 28.38
CA VAL A 250 5.33 -2.06 29.23
C VAL A 250 5.65 -1.60 30.66
N LYS A 251 5.92 -0.30 30.86
CA LYS A 251 6.15 0.28 32.19
C LYS A 251 5.82 1.76 32.24
N THR A 252 5.19 2.20 33.32
CA THR A 252 5.03 3.62 33.66
C THR A 252 5.91 3.98 34.84
N ILE A 253 6.63 5.10 34.75
CA ILE A 253 7.48 5.65 35.82
C ILE A 253 6.93 7.03 36.22
N GLU A 254 6.66 7.21 37.51
CA GLU A 254 5.99 8.38 38.10
C GLU A 254 6.66 8.92 39.37
#